data_AF-A0A842YE90-F1
#
_entry.id   AF-A0A842YE90-F1
#
_cell.length_a   1.000
_cell.length_b   1.000
_cell.length_c   1.000
_cell.angle_alpha   90.00
_cell.angle_beta   90.00
_cell.angle_gamma   90.00
#
_symmetry.space_group_name_H-M   'P 1'
#
loop_
_entity.id
_entity.type
_entity.pdbx_description
1 polymer ?
#
loop_
_entity_poly.entity_id
_entity_poly.type
_entity_poly.pdbx_seq_one_letter_code
_entity_poly.pdbx_strand_id
1 'polypeptide(L)'
;PHLDVNSDVIIDYKIRSGSTDLVGNFDLETGVPRANDTSFGVGYAPMSPLELITLESEELLNSPKIKKQWPQIGEDIKIMGTRIDDKIHVQVAAAIISSETKDKDEYASVMEGIKDIVLDHAVKITDMEVEVSVNTADSPDDNLFYLTVTGTSAEHGDDGQVGRGNRANGLITPYRPMTLEAAAGKNPVSHVGKTYNVAAREITERVYKEHPDLSQVYCYLVSQIGAPITEPKAINVELYGDCDLDKVRKSVESITEEVIGKLPRVWEGFVKRQYQLW
;
A
#
# COMPACT_ATOMS: atom_id res chain seq x y z
N PRO A 1 -13.03 14.91 6.45
CA PRO A 1 -13.90 15.80 5.63
C PRO A 1 -13.81 17.28 6.05
N HIS A 2 -12.78 17.65 6.82
CA HIS A 2 -12.61 18.97 7.42
C HIS A 2 -11.58 19.84 6.71
N LEU A 3 -10.85 19.29 5.72
CA LEU A 3 -10.00 20.05 4.81
C LEU A 3 -10.84 20.69 3.69
N ASP A 4 -10.91 22.02 3.63
CA ASP A 4 -11.51 22.75 2.51
C ASP A 4 -10.45 23.06 1.45
N VAL A 5 -10.53 22.36 0.32
CA VAL A 5 -9.60 22.51 -0.81
C VAL A 5 -9.55 23.94 -1.35
N ASN A 6 -10.59 24.76 -1.17
CA ASN A 6 -10.64 26.13 -1.70
C ASN A 6 -9.95 27.15 -0.78
N SER A 7 -9.97 26.94 0.54
CA SER A 7 -9.38 27.87 1.51
C SER A 7 -8.05 27.39 2.07
N ASP A 8 -7.89 26.08 2.25
CA ASP A 8 -6.78 25.51 3.04
C ASP A 8 -5.63 25.05 2.14
N VAL A 9 -5.86 24.92 0.83
CA VAL A 9 -4.89 24.38 -0.12
C VAL A 9 -4.67 25.33 -1.29
N ILE A 10 -3.41 25.58 -1.62
CA ILE A 10 -3.00 26.21 -2.88
C ILE A 10 -2.47 25.11 -3.80
N ILE A 11 -3.17 24.89 -4.92
CA ILE A 11 -2.76 23.91 -5.93
C ILE A 11 -2.03 24.63 -7.05
N ASP A 12 -0.74 24.32 -7.23
CA ASP A 12 0.08 24.75 -8.36
C ASP A 12 0.62 23.53 -9.12
N TYR A 13 0.96 23.70 -10.40
CA TYR A 13 1.54 22.63 -11.22
C TYR A 13 2.65 23.15 -12.15
N LYS A 14 3.70 22.35 -12.30
CA LYS A 14 4.81 22.61 -13.23
C LYS A 14 5.06 21.39 -14.08
N ILE A 15 4.30 21.27 -15.18
CA ILE A 15 4.37 20.13 -16.11
C ILE A 15 5.06 20.57 -17.39
N ARG A 16 5.92 19.71 -17.93
CA ARG A 16 6.58 19.88 -19.24
C ARG A 16 6.30 18.66 -20.10
N SER A 17 6.40 18.85 -21.42
CA SER A 17 6.34 17.73 -22.37
C SER A 17 7.44 16.71 -22.09
N GLY A 18 7.14 15.43 -22.32
CA GLY A 18 8.14 14.37 -22.29
C GLY A 18 9.20 14.58 -23.38
N SER A 19 10.36 13.95 -23.20
CA SER A 19 11.43 13.99 -24.20
C SER A 19 11.02 13.23 -25.46
N THR A 20 11.50 13.68 -26.62
CA THR A 20 11.09 13.15 -27.93
C THR A 20 11.34 11.65 -28.08
N ASP A 21 12.42 11.14 -27.50
CA ASP A 21 12.78 9.72 -27.47
C ASP A 21 11.80 8.87 -26.64
N LEU A 22 11.42 9.33 -25.45
CA LEU A 22 10.47 8.60 -24.57
C LEU A 22 9.03 8.67 -25.09
N VAL A 23 8.63 9.82 -25.62
CA VAL A 23 7.34 9.97 -26.31
C VAL A 23 7.31 9.10 -27.56
N GLY A 24 8.38 9.11 -28.36
CA GLY A 24 8.52 8.21 -29.50
C GLY A 24 8.44 6.73 -29.11
N ASN A 25 9.04 6.31 -28.00
CA ASN A 25 8.89 4.94 -27.49
C ASN A 25 7.45 4.59 -27.10
N PHE A 26 6.71 5.55 -26.54
CA PHE A 26 5.31 5.39 -26.15
C PHE A 26 4.37 5.30 -27.36
N ASP A 27 4.58 6.16 -28.37
CA ASP A 27 3.69 6.31 -29.53
C ASP A 27 3.87 5.24 -30.62
N LEU A 28 4.88 4.38 -30.50
CA LEU A 28 5.11 3.30 -31.46
C LEU A 28 3.96 2.28 -31.45
N GLU A 29 3.18 2.27 -32.52
CA GLU A 29 2.09 1.31 -32.77
C GLU A 29 2.63 -0.10 -33.00
N THR A 30 2.90 -0.82 -31.91
CA THR A 30 3.50 -2.16 -31.90
C THR A 30 2.51 -3.25 -31.44
N GLY A 31 1.23 -2.90 -31.25
CA GLY A 31 0.18 -3.78 -30.75
C GLY A 31 0.25 -4.07 -29.25
N VAL A 32 1.46 -4.20 -28.70
CA VAL A 32 1.75 -4.31 -27.25
C VAL A 32 2.55 -3.09 -26.82
N PRO A 33 2.16 -2.37 -25.75
CA PRO A 33 2.95 -1.24 -25.26
C PRO A 33 4.40 -1.64 -24.94
N ARG A 34 5.35 -0.77 -25.27
CA ARG A 34 6.77 -0.95 -24.93
C ARG A 34 7.04 -0.40 -23.53
N ALA A 35 7.84 -1.11 -22.74
CA ALA A 35 8.28 -0.65 -21.43
C ALA A 35 8.94 0.73 -21.54
N ASN A 36 8.49 1.66 -20.70
CA ASN A 36 9.02 3.02 -20.70
C ASN A 36 10.41 3.13 -20.06
N ASP A 37 10.80 2.13 -19.27
CA ASP A 37 12.00 2.16 -18.44
C ASP A 37 12.52 0.73 -18.16
N THR A 38 13.73 0.65 -17.62
CA THR A 38 14.33 -0.55 -17.06
C THR A 38 14.13 -0.52 -15.54
N SER A 39 13.02 -1.09 -15.09
CA SER A 39 12.56 -1.10 -13.70
C SER A 39 12.19 -2.53 -13.29
N PHE A 40 11.69 -2.68 -12.07
CA PHE A 40 11.16 -3.95 -11.59
C PHE A 40 9.93 -3.79 -10.70
N GLY A 41 9.04 -4.79 -10.78
CA GLY A 41 7.90 -4.96 -9.88
C GLY A 41 8.14 -6.12 -8.92
N VAL A 42 7.57 -6.03 -7.72
CA VAL A 42 7.68 -7.05 -6.68
C VAL A 42 6.29 -7.34 -6.12
N GLY A 43 5.98 -8.60 -5.88
CA GLY A 43 4.78 -9.06 -5.20
C GLY A 43 5.10 -10.22 -4.26
N TYR A 44 4.29 -10.37 -3.22
CA TYR A 44 4.37 -11.53 -2.33
C TYR A 44 3.00 -11.88 -1.75
N ALA A 45 2.80 -13.16 -1.45
CA ALA A 45 1.62 -13.68 -0.79
C ALA A 45 1.98 -14.92 0.06
N PRO A 46 1.36 -15.12 1.22
CA PRO A 46 0.38 -14.25 1.86
C PRO A 46 1.07 -13.08 2.58
N MET A 47 0.27 -12.13 3.05
CA MET A 47 0.70 -11.21 4.11
C MET A 47 0.77 -11.97 5.44
N SER A 48 1.75 -11.63 6.27
CA SER A 48 1.86 -12.11 7.64
C SER A 48 0.80 -11.46 8.54
N PRO A 49 0.54 -12.04 9.73
CA PRO A 49 -0.40 -11.44 10.69
C PRO A 49 -0.07 -9.98 11.04
N LEU A 50 1.20 -9.62 11.21
CA LEU A 50 1.63 -8.24 11.48
C LEU A 50 1.30 -7.30 10.31
N GLU A 51 1.52 -7.75 9.08
CA GLU A 51 1.23 -6.99 7.86
C GLU A 51 -0.28 -6.75 7.73
N LEU A 52 -1.10 -7.79 7.94
CA LEU A 52 -2.56 -7.68 7.92
C LEU A 52 -3.08 -6.74 9.00
N ILE A 53 -2.66 -6.92 10.26
CA ILE A 53 -3.07 -6.04 11.37
C ILE A 53 -2.72 -4.58 11.06
N THR A 54 -1.53 -4.32 10.51
CA THR A 54 -1.09 -2.95 10.20
C THR A 54 -1.96 -2.33 9.10
N LEU A 55 -2.16 -3.04 7.99
CA LEU A 55 -2.93 -2.56 6.84
C LEU A 55 -4.41 -2.36 7.19
N GLU A 56 -5.03 -3.43 7.66
CA GLU A 56 -6.48 -3.46 7.88
C GLU A 56 -6.90 -2.57 9.05
N SER A 57 -6.03 -2.33 10.05
CA SER A 57 -6.33 -1.35 11.11
C SER A 57 -6.41 0.09 10.58
N GLU A 58 -5.55 0.47 9.63
CA GLU A 58 -5.58 1.80 9.03
C GLU A 58 -6.85 1.95 8.19
N GLU A 59 -7.13 0.96 7.32
CA GLU A 59 -8.35 0.93 6.52
C GLU A 59 -9.63 0.94 7.37
N LEU A 60 -9.61 0.24 8.51
CA LEU A 60 -10.73 0.21 9.45
C LEU A 60 -10.96 1.59 10.09
N LEU A 61 -9.91 2.21 10.63
CA LEU A 61 -10.01 3.54 11.25
C LEU A 61 -10.39 4.63 10.23
N ASN A 62 -9.97 4.47 8.97
CA ASN A 62 -10.36 5.33 7.86
C ASN A 62 -11.66 4.92 7.15
N SER A 63 -12.32 3.85 7.61
CA SER A 63 -13.57 3.41 7.02
C SER A 63 -14.73 4.40 7.27
N PRO A 64 -15.67 4.56 6.33
CA PRO A 64 -16.85 5.42 6.53
C PRO A 64 -17.67 5.05 7.77
N LYS A 65 -17.67 3.76 8.15
CA LYS A 65 -18.36 3.27 9.35
C LYS A 65 -17.72 3.82 10.62
N ILE A 66 -16.40 3.70 10.75
CA ILE A 66 -15.69 4.18 11.94
C ILE A 66 -15.71 5.71 11.99
N LYS A 67 -15.47 6.41 10.88
CA LYS A 67 -15.58 7.88 10.83
C LYS A 67 -16.95 8.42 11.21
N LYS A 68 -18.02 7.70 10.89
CA LYS A 68 -19.38 8.08 11.32
C LYS A 68 -19.60 7.90 12.82
N GLN A 69 -18.99 6.87 13.40
CA GLN A 69 -19.09 6.58 14.84
C GLN A 69 -18.19 7.50 15.67
N TRP A 70 -17.01 7.80 15.13
CA TRP A 70 -15.95 8.59 15.73
C TRP A 70 -15.54 9.73 14.79
N PRO A 71 -16.38 10.78 14.64
CA PRO A 71 -16.08 11.92 13.77
C PRO A 71 -14.80 12.68 14.17
N GLN A 72 -14.33 12.49 15.41
CA GLN A 72 -13.11 13.05 15.94
C GLN A 72 -11.85 12.48 15.27
N ILE A 73 -11.88 11.27 14.70
CA ILE A 73 -10.68 10.67 14.09
C ILE A 73 -10.47 11.28 12.71
N GLY A 74 -9.39 12.05 12.53
CA GLY A 74 -8.97 12.62 11.25
C GLY A 74 -8.38 11.59 10.28
N GLU A 75 -8.26 11.96 9.01
CA GLU A 75 -7.79 11.05 7.95
C GLU A 75 -6.31 10.69 8.02
N ASP A 76 -5.47 11.54 8.61
CA ASP A 76 -4.04 11.28 8.77
C ASP A 76 -3.79 10.30 9.91
N ILE A 77 -3.62 9.04 9.50
CA ILE A 77 -3.37 7.91 10.38
C ILE A 77 -2.13 7.19 9.87
N LYS A 78 -1.16 7.02 10.78
CA LYS A 78 0.04 6.22 10.56
C LYS A 78 0.08 5.09 11.56
N ILE A 79 0.14 3.87 11.06
CA ILE A 79 0.26 2.67 11.87
C ILE A 79 1.65 2.06 11.68
N MET A 80 2.31 1.76 12.79
CA MET A 80 3.57 1.03 12.82
C MET A 80 3.39 -0.24 13.66
N GLY A 81 3.40 -1.39 13.00
CA GLY A 81 3.49 -2.68 13.64
C GLY A 81 4.94 -3.10 13.86
N THR A 82 5.28 -3.54 15.06
CA THR A 82 6.54 -4.23 15.37
C THR A 82 6.22 -5.57 16.02
N ARG A 83 7.03 -6.59 15.75
CA ARG A 83 6.90 -7.91 16.37
C ARG A 83 8.24 -8.38 16.88
N ILE A 84 8.28 -8.79 18.14
CA ILE A 84 9.39 -9.50 18.75
C ILE A 84 8.83 -10.84 19.20
N ASP A 85 9.31 -11.91 18.57
CA ASP A 85 8.79 -13.27 18.77
C ASP A 85 7.26 -13.35 18.65
N ASP A 86 6.55 -13.68 19.72
CA ASP A 86 5.09 -13.83 19.78
C ASP A 86 4.37 -12.59 20.36
N LYS A 87 5.08 -11.47 20.49
CA LYS A 87 4.53 -10.19 20.97
C LYS A 87 4.52 -9.16 19.85
N ILE A 88 3.35 -8.61 19.57
CA ILE A 88 3.13 -7.54 18.61
C ILE A 88 2.87 -6.24 19.37
N HIS A 89 3.54 -5.18 18.95
CA HIS A 89 3.20 -3.81 19.35
C HIS A 89 2.72 -3.04 18.12
N VAL A 90 1.56 -2.40 18.24
CA VAL A 90 0.98 -1.53 17.22
C VAL A 90 0.98 -0.10 17.75
N GLN A 91 1.82 0.74 17.18
CA GLN A 91 1.79 2.18 17.40
C GLN A 91 0.86 2.83 16.37
N VAL A 92 -0.18 3.50 16.85
CA VAL A 92 -1.06 4.34 16.04
C VAL A 92 -0.72 5.80 16.32
N ALA A 93 -0.48 6.57 15.26
CA ALA A 93 -0.50 8.03 15.30
C ALA A 93 -1.69 8.48 14.46
N ALA A 94 -2.68 9.11 15.09
CA ALA A 94 -3.91 9.53 14.44
C ALA A 94 -4.19 11.00 14.78
N ALA A 95 -4.29 11.83 13.73
CA ALA A 95 -4.72 13.21 13.87
C ALA A 95 -6.16 13.26 14.40
N ILE A 96 -6.42 14.10 15.40
CA ILE A 96 -7.76 14.28 15.97
C ILE A 96 -8.35 15.63 15.56
N ILE A 97 -9.60 15.62 15.10
CA ILE A 97 -10.31 16.83 14.66
C ILE A 97 -10.70 17.66 15.88
N SER A 98 -10.10 18.84 15.99
CA SER A 98 -10.31 19.79 17.08
C SER A 98 -11.74 20.31 17.17
N SER A 99 -12.42 20.55 16.04
CA SER A 99 -13.82 21.02 16.06
C SER A 99 -14.81 19.97 16.54
N GLU A 100 -14.45 18.69 16.49
CA GLU A 100 -15.27 17.57 16.95
C GLU A 100 -14.88 17.10 18.36
N THR A 101 -13.84 17.71 18.96
CA THR A 101 -13.29 17.30 20.26
C THR A 101 -13.40 18.45 21.25
N LYS A 102 -14.28 18.32 22.24
CA LYS A 102 -14.65 19.39 23.16
C LYS A 102 -13.56 19.74 24.18
N ASP A 103 -12.92 18.73 24.75
CA ASP A 103 -11.96 18.88 25.84
C ASP A 103 -10.98 17.68 25.93
N LYS A 104 -10.06 17.74 26.89
CA LYS A 104 -9.04 16.71 27.13
C LYS A 104 -9.63 15.34 27.45
N ASP A 105 -10.77 15.31 28.14
CA ASP A 105 -11.41 14.05 28.56
C ASP A 105 -12.03 13.35 27.34
N GLU A 106 -12.64 14.13 26.43
CA GLU A 106 -13.11 13.60 25.15
C GLU A 106 -11.93 13.11 24.28
N TYR A 107 -10.84 13.87 24.20
CA TYR A 107 -9.63 13.43 23.49
C TYR A 107 -9.13 12.08 24.00
N ALA A 108 -8.98 11.93 25.32
CA ALA A 108 -8.56 10.68 25.94
C ALA A 108 -9.53 9.52 25.65
N SER A 109 -10.85 9.80 25.61
CA SER A 109 -11.86 8.81 25.23
C SER A 109 -11.72 8.36 23.78
N VAL A 110 -11.33 9.26 22.86
CA VAL A 110 -11.03 8.92 21.47
C VAL A 110 -9.78 8.03 21.37
N MET A 111 -8.74 8.30 22.17
CA MET A 111 -7.53 7.45 22.21
C MET A 111 -7.85 6.01 22.62
N GLU A 112 -8.61 5.82 23.70
CA GLU A 112 -9.04 4.47 24.12
C GLU A 112 -9.97 3.83 23.07
N GLY A 113 -10.86 4.61 22.44
CA GLY A 113 -11.69 4.11 21.34
C GLY A 113 -10.89 3.58 20.15
N ILE A 114 -9.85 4.30 19.71
CA ILE A 114 -8.93 3.84 18.65
C ILE A 114 -8.24 2.55 19.08
N LYS A 115 -7.71 2.52 20.30
CA LYS A 115 -7.01 1.37 20.86
C LYS A 115 -7.89 0.12 20.88
N ASP A 116 -9.12 0.24 21.37
CA ASP A 116 -10.09 -0.86 21.44
C ASP A 116 -10.46 -1.37 20.04
N ILE A 117 -10.69 -0.48 19.07
CA ILE A 117 -10.97 -0.86 17.67
C ILE A 117 -9.84 -1.71 17.09
N VAL A 118 -8.59 -1.29 17.30
CA VAL A 118 -7.41 -2.00 16.78
C VAL A 118 -7.21 -3.34 17.50
N LEU A 119 -7.36 -3.39 18.83
CA LEU A 119 -7.28 -4.64 19.59
C LEU A 119 -8.37 -5.63 19.17
N ASP A 120 -9.62 -5.19 19.07
CA ASP A 120 -10.76 -6.01 18.63
C ASP A 120 -10.57 -6.54 17.21
N HIS A 121 -9.85 -5.82 16.37
CA HIS A 121 -9.50 -6.27 15.03
C HIS A 121 -8.35 -7.28 15.06
N ALA A 122 -7.29 -7.01 15.82
CA ALA A 122 -6.12 -7.86 15.90
C ALA A 122 -6.42 -9.28 16.42
N VAL A 123 -7.31 -9.41 17.42
CA VAL A 123 -7.73 -10.72 17.96
C VAL A 123 -8.46 -11.61 16.94
N LYS A 124 -8.91 -11.05 15.81
CA LYS A 124 -9.51 -11.82 14.71
C LYS A 124 -8.46 -12.39 13.75
N ILE A 125 -7.23 -11.89 13.81
CA ILE A 125 -6.15 -12.21 12.88
C ILE A 125 -5.12 -13.15 13.53
N THR A 126 -4.85 -12.99 14.83
CA THR A 126 -3.78 -13.75 15.51
C THR A 126 -4.10 -14.03 16.97
N ASP A 127 -3.55 -15.13 17.48
CA ASP A 127 -3.54 -15.48 18.91
C ASP A 127 -2.32 -14.93 19.66
N MET A 128 -1.41 -14.22 18.96
CA MET A 128 -0.26 -13.55 19.58
C MET A 128 -0.71 -12.46 20.56
N GLU A 129 0.14 -12.14 21.53
CA GLU A 129 -0.09 -11.00 22.41
C GLU A 129 0.05 -9.70 21.60
N VAL A 130 -0.98 -8.85 21.61
CA VAL A 130 -0.98 -7.57 20.90
C VAL A 130 -1.16 -6.43 21.90
N GLU A 131 -0.19 -5.52 21.92
CA GLU A 131 -0.26 -4.25 22.62
C GLU A 131 -0.49 -3.12 21.62
N VAL A 132 -1.37 -2.18 21.96
CA VAL A 132 -1.66 -1.00 21.13
C VAL A 132 -1.38 0.27 21.93
N SER A 133 -0.62 1.17 21.34
CA SER A 133 -0.40 2.52 21.84
C SER A 133 -0.88 3.54 20.83
N VAL A 134 -1.50 4.62 21.30
CA VAL A 134 -2.06 5.68 20.44
C VAL A 134 -1.45 7.02 20.85
N ASN A 135 -1.00 7.81 19.87
CA ASN A 135 -0.45 9.17 20.03
C ASN A 135 0.54 9.32 21.19
N THR A 136 1.57 8.48 21.23
CA THR A 136 2.56 8.42 22.33
C THR A 136 3.45 9.66 22.46
N ALA A 137 3.36 10.61 21.53
CA ALA A 137 4.02 11.91 21.62
C ALA A 137 3.22 12.95 22.44
N ASP A 138 1.98 12.63 22.82
CA ASP A 138 1.16 13.52 23.64
C ASP A 138 1.76 13.70 25.05
N SER A 139 1.56 14.89 25.62
CA SER A 139 1.85 15.22 27.02
C SER A 139 0.67 16.03 27.58
N PRO A 140 -0.33 15.37 28.19
CA PRO A 140 -1.52 16.04 28.72
C PRO A 140 -1.23 17.10 29.80
N ASP A 141 -0.19 16.89 30.60
CA ASP A 141 0.28 17.80 31.64
C ASP A 141 0.83 19.12 31.03
N ASP A 142 1.47 19.02 29.86
CA ASP A 142 1.99 20.17 29.11
C ASP A 142 0.98 20.73 28.08
N ASN A 143 -0.24 20.17 28.01
CA ASN A 143 -1.25 20.46 26.98
C ASN A 143 -0.80 20.17 25.54
N LEU A 144 0.04 19.15 25.36
CA LEU A 144 0.48 18.69 24.04
C LEU A 144 -0.41 17.53 23.60
N PHE A 145 -1.16 17.75 22.52
CA PHE A 145 -2.06 16.77 21.92
C PHE A 145 -1.91 16.79 20.41
N TYR A 146 -2.06 15.64 19.76
CA TYR A 146 -2.14 15.57 18.31
C TYR A 146 -3.53 16.01 17.78
N LEU A 147 -3.82 17.31 17.91
CA LEU A 147 -5.02 17.96 17.39
C LEU A 147 -4.74 18.62 16.04
N THR A 148 -5.72 18.54 15.15
CA THR A 148 -5.72 19.19 13.84
C THR A 148 -7.06 19.87 13.58
N VAL A 149 -7.09 20.87 12.71
CA VAL A 149 -8.31 21.50 12.21
C VAL A 149 -8.91 20.67 11.08
N THR A 150 -8.06 20.21 10.16
CA THR A 150 -8.42 19.64 8.87
C THR A 150 -8.40 18.11 8.84
N GLY A 151 -7.79 17.47 9.85
CA GLY A 151 -7.59 16.03 9.91
C GLY A 151 -6.28 15.54 9.32
N THR A 152 -5.36 16.45 8.97
CA THR A 152 -4.02 16.10 8.49
C THR A 152 -2.92 16.96 9.09
N SER A 153 -1.77 16.35 9.35
CA SER A 153 -0.57 17.06 9.81
C SER A 153 0.01 18.05 8.80
N ALA A 154 -0.35 17.93 7.53
CA ALA A 154 0.09 18.88 6.51
C ALA A 154 -0.30 20.33 6.83
N GLU A 155 -1.33 20.56 7.64
CA GLU A 155 -1.74 21.91 8.08
C GLU A 155 -0.71 22.60 8.98
N HIS A 156 0.16 21.84 9.64
CA HIS A 156 1.15 22.37 10.60
C HIS A 156 2.60 22.11 10.19
N GLY A 157 2.83 21.96 8.88
CA GLY A 157 4.16 22.03 8.28
C GLY A 157 4.81 20.69 7.93
N ASP A 158 4.08 19.59 8.04
CA ASP A 158 4.55 18.28 7.55
C ASP A 158 4.41 18.20 6.02
N ASP A 159 5.50 17.76 5.36
CA ASP A 159 5.58 17.67 3.91
C ASP A 159 5.32 16.25 3.37
N GLY A 160 4.66 16.16 2.22
CA GLY A 160 4.41 14.91 1.50
C GLY A 160 5.11 14.85 0.14
N GLN A 161 5.58 13.66 -0.26
CA GLN A 161 6.13 13.44 -1.59
C GLN A 161 5.72 12.06 -2.15
N VAL A 162 5.36 12.03 -3.44
CA VAL A 162 5.06 10.79 -4.18
C VAL A 162 6.20 9.79 -4.03
N GLY A 163 5.87 8.54 -3.69
CA GLY A 163 6.86 7.46 -3.53
C GLY A 163 7.55 7.40 -2.17
N ARG A 164 7.21 8.27 -1.21
CA ARG A 164 7.78 8.26 0.15
C ARG A 164 6.92 7.56 1.20
N GLY A 165 5.79 7.00 0.79
CA GLY A 165 4.92 6.17 1.63
C GLY A 165 4.96 4.69 1.23
N ASN A 166 3.80 4.06 1.36
CA ASN A 166 3.54 2.66 1.10
C ASN A 166 3.97 2.19 -0.30
N ARG A 167 4.22 0.88 -0.42
CA ARG A 167 4.43 0.19 -1.70
C ARG A 167 3.08 -0.16 -2.32
N ALA A 168 3.08 -0.73 -3.52
CA ALA A 168 1.85 -1.04 -4.26
C ALA A 168 0.88 -2.01 -3.54
N ASN A 169 1.35 -2.69 -2.49
CA ASN A 169 0.56 -3.56 -1.64
C ASN A 169 -0.05 -2.85 -0.41
N GLY A 170 0.14 -1.54 -0.24
CA GLY A 170 -0.40 -0.78 0.90
C GLY A 170 0.51 -0.68 2.12
N LEU A 171 1.73 -1.25 2.08
CA LEU A 171 2.61 -1.32 3.25
C LEU A 171 4.06 -0.92 2.97
N ILE A 172 4.81 -0.63 4.03
CA ILE A 172 6.27 -0.57 4.05
C ILE A 172 6.78 -1.74 4.88
N THR A 173 7.44 -2.70 4.24
CA THR A 173 7.78 -3.98 4.86
C THR A 173 9.29 -4.25 4.76
N PRO A 174 10.09 -3.74 5.72
CA PRO A 174 11.56 -3.83 5.64
C PRO A 174 12.10 -5.27 5.68
N TYR A 175 11.31 -6.23 6.13
CA TYR A 175 11.63 -7.67 6.13
C TYR A 175 11.13 -8.41 4.89
N ARG A 176 10.62 -7.69 3.88
CA ARG A 176 10.22 -8.22 2.58
C ARG A 176 11.03 -7.54 1.48
N PRO A 177 11.21 -8.20 0.32
CA PRO A 177 11.68 -7.52 -0.87
C PRO A 177 10.70 -6.41 -1.26
N MET A 178 11.23 -5.24 -1.60
CA MET A 178 10.45 -4.08 -2.02
C MET A 178 11.06 -3.45 -3.26
N THR A 179 10.20 -2.87 -4.10
CA THR A 179 10.64 -1.94 -5.14
C THR A 179 10.53 -0.49 -4.65
N LEU A 180 11.52 0.32 -5.01
CA LEU A 180 11.51 1.76 -4.75
C LEU A 180 10.69 2.53 -5.78
N GLU A 181 10.18 1.84 -6.81
CA GLU A 181 9.29 2.42 -7.81
C GLU A 181 8.01 2.96 -7.15
N ALA A 182 7.81 4.27 -7.21
CA ALA A 182 6.54 4.88 -6.85
C ALA A 182 5.47 4.50 -7.87
N ALA A 183 4.35 3.87 -7.51
CA ALA A 183 3.32 3.50 -8.48
C ALA A 183 2.35 4.65 -8.82
N ALA A 184 2.14 5.57 -7.87
CA ALA A 184 1.26 6.73 -8.05
C ALA A 184 1.81 7.71 -9.11
N GLY A 185 0.90 8.35 -9.85
CA GLY A 185 1.22 9.34 -10.89
C GLY A 185 1.76 8.78 -12.21
N LYS A 186 2.27 7.54 -12.23
CA LYS A 186 2.79 6.91 -13.45
C LYS A 186 1.69 6.47 -14.41
N ASN A 187 1.98 6.58 -15.71
CA ASN A 187 1.05 6.20 -16.76
C ASN A 187 0.69 4.70 -16.63
N PRO A 188 -0.60 4.33 -16.80
CA PRO A 188 -1.07 2.97 -16.54
C PRO A 188 -0.81 1.99 -17.70
N VAL A 189 -0.26 2.47 -18.83
CA VAL A 189 -0.18 1.71 -20.10
C VAL A 189 1.18 1.02 -20.24
N SER A 190 2.26 1.79 -20.15
CA SER A 190 3.62 1.32 -20.44
C SER A 190 4.57 1.40 -19.25
N HIS A 191 4.15 2.03 -18.14
CA HIS A 191 5.03 2.19 -17.00
C HIS A 191 5.13 0.92 -16.16
N VAL A 192 6.20 0.17 -16.39
CA VAL A 192 6.48 -1.14 -15.77
C VAL A 192 6.64 -1.08 -14.25
N GLY A 193 7.25 -0.03 -13.69
CA GLY A 193 7.22 0.22 -12.24
C GLY A 193 5.81 0.31 -11.61
N LYS A 194 4.75 0.50 -12.41
CA LYS A 194 3.36 0.44 -11.96
C LYS A 194 2.68 -0.87 -12.36
N THR A 195 2.76 -1.24 -13.64
CA THR A 195 2.06 -2.42 -14.17
C THR A 195 2.63 -3.73 -13.62
N TYR A 196 3.94 -3.84 -13.47
CA TYR A 196 4.59 -5.06 -12.96
C TYR A 196 4.35 -5.28 -11.47
N ASN A 197 4.16 -4.23 -10.67
CA ASN A 197 3.77 -4.42 -9.27
C ASN A 197 2.38 -5.06 -9.14
N VAL A 198 1.43 -4.66 -9.98
CA VAL A 198 0.10 -5.28 -10.01
C VAL A 198 0.17 -6.72 -10.52
N ALA A 199 0.92 -6.96 -11.61
CA ALA A 199 1.10 -8.31 -12.15
C ALA A 199 1.80 -9.24 -11.17
N ALA A 200 2.89 -8.80 -10.53
CA ALA A 200 3.60 -9.60 -9.54
C ALA A 200 2.70 -9.98 -8.36
N ARG A 201 1.87 -9.04 -7.89
CA ARG A 201 0.86 -9.33 -6.85
C ARG A 201 -0.15 -10.37 -7.33
N GLU A 202 -0.78 -10.18 -8.49
CA GLU A 202 -1.77 -11.13 -9.04
C GLU A 202 -1.16 -12.53 -9.19
N ILE A 203 0.08 -12.64 -9.66
CA ILE A 203 0.80 -13.92 -9.75
C ILE A 203 0.94 -14.55 -8.37
N THR A 204 1.48 -13.82 -7.39
CA THR A 204 1.71 -14.39 -6.05
C THR A 204 0.42 -14.82 -5.34
N GLU A 205 -0.64 -14.01 -5.43
CA GLU A 205 -1.93 -14.33 -4.81
C GLU A 205 -2.58 -15.56 -5.45
N ARG A 206 -2.53 -15.67 -6.78
CA ARG A 206 -3.08 -16.83 -7.49
C ARG A 206 -2.28 -18.10 -7.21
N VAL A 207 -0.95 -18.02 -7.25
CA VAL A 207 -0.09 -19.18 -6.95
C VAL A 207 -0.33 -19.67 -5.53
N TYR A 208 -0.35 -18.76 -4.55
CA TYR A 208 -0.62 -19.14 -3.16
C TYR A 208 -2.01 -19.76 -2.99
N LYS A 209 -3.04 -19.22 -3.67
CA LYS A 209 -4.41 -19.75 -3.62
C LYS A 209 -4.55 -21.13 -4.26
N GLU A 210 -3.84 -21.41 -5.36
CA GLU A 210 -3.89 -22.70 -6.04
C GLU A 210 -3.04 -23.78 -5.35
N HIS A 211 -2.01 -23.37 -4.58
CA HIS A 211 -1.07 -24.26 -3.90
C HIS A 211 -1.01 -23.96 -2.40
N PRO A 212 -2.01 -24.40 -1.61
CA PRO A 212 -2.11 -24.09 -0.19
C PRO A 212 -1.00 -24.72 0.69
N ASP A 213 -0.24 -25.69 0.15
CA ASP A 213 0.93 -26.27 0.82
C ASP A 213 2.13 -25.30 0.85
N LEU A 214 2.06 -24.21 0.09
CA LEU A 214 3.04 -23.13 0.14
C LEU A 214 2.80 -22.28 1.37
N SER A 215 3.89 -21.96 2.07
CA SER A 215 3.89 -21.01 3.18
C SER A 215 4.11 -19.57 2.73
N GLN A 216 4.83 -19.35 1.61
CA GLN A 216 5.10 -18.02 1.06
C GLN A 216 5.49 -18.09 -0.41
N VAL A 217 5.07 -17.10 -1.17
CA VAL A 217 5.41 -16.87 -2.58
C VAL A 217 5.94 -15.45 -2.74
N TYR A 218 6.99 -15.29 -3.54
CA TYR A 218 7.48 -13.99 -4.03
C TYR A 218 7.55 -14.00 -5.54
N CYS A 219 7.27 -12.86 -6.18
CA CYS A 219 7.42 -12.68 -7.62
C CYS A 219 8.18 -11.38 -7.91
N TYR A 220 9.14 -11.46 -8.83
CA TYR A 220 9.95 -10.36 -9.32
C TYR A 220 9.84 -10.32 -10.83
N LEU A 221 9.52 -9.15 -11.37
CA LEU A 221 9.44 -8.91 -12.82
C LEU A 221 10.40 -7.78 -13.16
N VAL A 222 11.35 -8.03 -14.06
CA VAL A 222 12.35 -7.04 -14.48
C VAL A 222 12.11 -6.67 -15.94
N SER A 223 11.95 -5.40 -16.25
CA SER A 223 11.79 -4.92 -17.63
C SER A 223 13.14 -4.58 -18.26
N GLN A 224 13.10 -4.37 -19.58
CA GLN A 224 14.13 -3.64 -20.32
C GLN A 224 13.42 -2.52 -21.07
N ILE A 225 13.93 -1.28 -20.99
CA ILE A 225 13.34 -0.14 -21.72
C ILE A 225 13.21 -0.47 -23.22
N GLY A 226 12.03 -0.21 -23.77
CA GLY A 226 11.71 -0.49 -25.16
C GLY A 226 11.40 -1.96 -25.50
N ALA A 227 11.50 -2.91 -24.57
CA ALA A 227 10.93 -4.24 -24.79
C ALA A 227 9.40 -4.19 -24.68
N PRO A 228 8.62 -5.05 -25.35
CA PRO A 228 7.19 -5.20 -25.06
C PRO A 228 6.97 -5.46 -23.56
N ILE A 229 5.96 -4.85 -22.94
CA ILE A 229 5.69 -5.07 -21.51
C ILE A 229 5.37 -6.54 -21.19
N THR A 230 4.93 -7.32 -22.19
CA THR A 230 4.68 -8.76 -22.11
C THR A 230 5.95 -9.62 -22.23
N GLU A 231 7.11 -9.02 -22.43
CA GLU A 231 8.40 -9.70 -22.54
C GLU A 231 9.38 -9.18 -21.46
N PRO A 232 9.12 -9.43 -20.16
CA PRO A 232 10.06 -9.08 -19.12
C PRO A 232 11.43 -9.74 -19.38
N LYS A 233 12.51 -9.03 -19.06
CA LYS A 233 13.87 -9.54 -19.19
C LYS A 233 14.12 -10.72 -18.25
N ALA A 234 13.48 -10.70 -17.09
CA ALA A 234 13.47 -11.80 -16.14
C ALA A 234 12.14 -11.85 -15.39
N ILE A 235 11.68 -13.07 -15.13
CA ILE A 235 10.60 -13.37 -14.20
C ILE A 235 11.16 -14.38 -13.20
N ASN A 236 11.18 -14.03 -11.93
CA ASN A 236 11.59 -14.93 -10.86
C ASN A 236 10.40 -15.14 -9.91
N VAL A 237 10.04 -16.40 -9.65
CA VAL A 237 9.02 -16.76 -8.67
C VAL A 237 9.68 -17.67 -7.64
N GLU A 238 9.71 -17.22 -6.39
CA GLU A 238 10.26 -17.98 -5.27
C GLU A 238 9.11 -18.60 -4.49
N LEU A 239 9.25 -19.88 -4.18
CA LEU A 239 8.26 -20.68 -3.46
C LEU A 239 8.90 -21.19 -2.17
N TYR A 240 8.23 -20.98 -1.05
CA TYR A 240 8.64 -21.50 0.25
C TYR A 240 7.52 -22.34 0.82
N GLY A 241 7.81 -23.57 1.21
CA GLY A 241 6.83 -24.51 1.76
C GLY A 241 7.27 -25.95 1.53
N ASP A 242 6.43 -26.90 1.94
CA ASP A 242 6.62 -28.32 1.66
C ASP A 242 5.96 -28.65 0.32
N CYS A 243 6.58 -28.22 -0.77
CA CYS A 243 6.05 -28.44 -2.12
C CYS A 243 7.04 -29.14 -3.05
N ASP A 244 6.50 -30.03 -3.87
CA ASP A 244 7.23 -30.65 -4.97
C ASP A 244 7.26 -29.68 -6.16
N LEU A 245 8.43 -29.08 -6.41
CA LEU A 245 8.62 -28.10 -7.49
C LEU A 245 8.19 -28.64 -8.86
N ASP A 246 8.39 -29.93 -9.14
CA ASP A 246 8.04 -30.50 -10.45
C ASP A 246 6.52 -30.57 -10.65
N LYS A 247 5.75 -30.67 -9.56
CA LYS A 247 4.29 -30.65 -9.60
C LYS A 247 3.72 -29.25 -9.72
N VAL A 248 4.36 -28.27 -9.08
CA VAL A 248 3.86 -26.88 -9.00
C VAL A 248 4.29 -26.03 -10.20
N ARG A 249 5.48 -26.31 -10.77
CA ARG A 249 6.10 -25.53 -11.85
C ARG A 249 5.15 -25.20 -13.00
N LYS A 250 4.46 -26.19 -13.55
CA LYS A 250 3.56 -25.98 -14.71
C LYS A 250 2.40 -25.05 -14.39
N SER A 251 1.84 -25.14 -13.18
CA SER A 251 0.76 -24.25 -12.75
C SER A 251 1.31 -22.83 -12.55
N VAL A 252 2.47 -22.66 -11.91
CA VAL A 252 3.12 -21.35 -11.75
C VAL A 252 3.45 -20.70 -13.09
N GLU A 253 4.03 -21.45 -14.03
CA GLU A 253 4.32 -20.99 -15.39
C GLU A 253 3.02 -20.57 -16.10
N SER A 254 1.97 -21.39 -16.05
CA SER A 254 0.67 -21.08 -16.66
C SER A 254 0.02 -19.83 -16.07
N ILE A 255 0.03 -19.65 -14.74
CA ILE A 255 -0.50 -18.45 -14.08
C ILE A 255 0.29 -17.23 -14.53
N THR A 256 1.62 -17.34 -14.53
CA THR A 256 2.53 -16.26 -14.91
C THR A 256 2.28 -15.83 -16.36
N GLU A 257 2.25 -16.77 -17.30
CA GLU A 257 1.97 -16.50 -18.71
C GLU A 257 0.60 -15.82 -18.91
N GLU A 258 -0.42 -16.28 -18.19
CA GLU A 258 -1.76 -15.69 -18.28
C GLU A 258 -1.77 -14.24 -17.78
N VAL A 259 -1.14 -13.95 -16.63
CA VAL A 259 -1.07 -12.60 -16.07
C VAL A 259 -0.25 -11.67 -16.97
N ILE A 260 0.91 -12.13 -17.45
CA ILE A 260 1.75 -11.37 -18.38
C ILE A 260 0.99 -11.09 -19.68
N GLY A 261 0.25 -12.06 -20.22
CA GLY A 261 -0.57 -11.89 -21.43
C GLY A 261 -1.69 -10.85 -21.28
N LYS A 262 -2.14 -10.55 -20.06
CA LYS A 262 -3.15 -9.51 -19.78
C LYS A 262 -2.58 -8.11 -19.67
N LEU A 263 -1.25 -7.95 -19.54
CA LEU A 263 -0.62 -6.64 -19.37
C LEU A 263 -1.03 -5.56 -20.40
N PRO A 264 -1.25 -5.86 -21.69
CA PRO A 264 -1.72 -4.85 -22.65
C PRO A 264 -3.07 -4.20 -22.28
N ARG A 265 -3.84 -4.83 -21.38
CA ARG A 265 -5.16 -4.39 -20.92
C ARG A 265 -5.21 -4.03 -19.44
N VAL A 266 -4.10 -4.15 -18.70
CA VAL A 266 -4.05 -3.84 -17.25
C VAL A 266 -4.43 -2.39 -16.95
N TRP A 267 -4.21 -1.48 -17.91
CA TRP A 267 -4.59 -0.08 -17.80
C TRP A 267 -6.09 0.14 -17.52
N GLU A 268 -6.95 -0.77 -17.99
CA GLU A 268 -8.39 -0.68 -17.78
C GLU A 268 -8.75 -0.83 -16.29
N GLY A 269 -8.06 -1.72 -15.59
CA GLY A 269 -8.24 -1.91 -14.16
C GLY A 269 -7.76 -0.69 -13.36
N PHE A 270 -6.68 -0.03 -13.80
CA PHE A 270 -6.23 1.23 -13.20
C PHE A 270 -7.26 2.35 -13.37
N VAL A 271 -7.84 2.52 -14.56
CA VAL A 271 -8.89 3.53 -14.81
C VAL A 271 -10.14 3.26 -13.98
N LYS A 272 -10.48 1.98 -13.78
CA LYS A 272 -11.60 1.52 -12.95
C LYS A 272 -11.30 1.47 -11.44
N ARG A 273 -10.09 1.87 -11.02
CA ARG A 273 -9.64 1.81 -9.61
C ARG A 273 -9.75 0.42 -8.97
N GLN A 274 -9.44 -0.62 -9.74
CA GLN A 274 -9.53 -2.02 -9.29
C GLN A 274 -8.30 -2.51 -8.52
N TYR A 275 -7.22 -1.75 -8.53
CA TYR A 275 -5.94 -2.15 -7.93
C TYR A 275 -5.53 -1.17 -6.83
N GLN A 276 -5.17 -1.70 -5.65
CA GLN A 276 -4.39 -0.96 -4.65
C GLN A 276 -3.03 -0.59 -5.26
N LEU A 277 -2.52 0.61 -4.96
CA LEU A 277 -1.25 1.13 -5.48
C LEU A 277 -0.35 1.82 -4.44
N TRP A 278 -0.86 2.03 -3.23
CA TRP A 278 -0.21 2.56 -2.03
C TRP A 278 -1.13 2.31 -0.85
#